data_AF-A0A924C852-F1
#
_entry.id   AF-A0A924C852-F1
#
_cell.length_a   1.000
_cell.length_b   1.000
_cell.length_c   1.000
_cell.angle_alpha   90.00
_cell.angle_beta   90.00
_cell.angle_gamma   90.00
#
_symmetry.space_group_name_H-M   'P 1'
#
loop_
_entity.id
_entity.type
_entity.pdbx_description
1 polymer ?
#
loop_
_entity_poly.entity_id
_entity_poly.type
_entity_poly.pdbx_seq_one_letter_code
_entity_poly.pdbx_strand_id
1 'polypeptide(L)'
;MIEANKLIHDSIKDDRNPQNQLYSLFASHMFFVYLRYSKNKDEAEDILQEGFMNVFTFLQQYNFEGSFEGWIRKIMVNCAWKKYRSKKRLHAVVDI
;
A
#
# COMPACT_ATOMS: atom_id res chain seq x y z
N MET A 1 19.23 3.09 10.46
CA MET A 1 19.08 3.91 9.22
C MET A 1 19.78 3.31 8.00
N ILE A 2 20.95 2.68 8.10
CA ILE A 2 21.66 2.09 6.94
C ILE A 2 20.96 0.84 6.37
N GLU A 3 20.34 0.03 7.24
CA GLU A 3 19.74 -1.26 6.86
C GLU A 3 18.44 -1.11 6.04
N ALA A 4 17.64 -0.07 6.32
CA ALA A 4 16.41 0.23 5.58
C ALA A 4 16.69 0.65 4.13
N ASN A 5 17.73 1.44 3.89
CA ASN A 5 18.08 1.90 2.53
C ASN A 5 18.57 0.76 1.65
N LYS A 6 19.36 -0.17 2.21
CA LYS A 6 19.78 -1.37 1.49
C LYS A 6 18.58 -2.23 1.09
N LEU A 7 17.64 -2.45 2.03
CA LEU A 7 16.43 -3.22 1.76
C LEU A 7 15.58 -2.60 0.64
N ILE A 8 15.46 -1.27 0.61
CA ILE A 8 14.76 -0.55 -0.47
C ILE A 8 15.49 -0.72 -1.81
N HIS A 9 16.81 -0.54 -1.84
CA HIS A 9 17.60 -0.72 -3.06
C HIS A 9 17.52 -2.15 -3.61
N ASP A 10 17.55 -3.16 -2.75
CA ASP A 10 17.43 -4.56 -3.19
C ASP A 10 16.00 -4.88 -3.64
N SER A 11 14.98 -4.26 -3.02
CA SER A 11 13.58 -4.39 -3.47
C SER A 11 13.31 -3.73 -4.82
N ILE A 12 14.06 -2.68 -5.18
CA ILE A 12 14.00 -2.00 -6.48
C ILE A 12 14.51 -2.91 -7.62
N LYS A 13 15.43 -3.84 -7.33
CA LYS A 13 15.97 -4.81 -8.30
C LYS A 13 14.99 -5.95 -8.63
N ASP A 14 13.76 -5.86 -8.12
CA ASP A 14 12.70 -6.88 -8.23
C ASP A 14 13.05 -8.23 -7.57
N ASP A 15 13.91 -8.20 -6.55
CA ASP A 15 14.19 -9.37 -5.74
C ASP A 15 13.02 -9.68 -4.79
N ARG A 16 12.46 -10.88 -4.88
CA ARG A 16 11.30 -11.32 -4.07
C ARG A 16 11.56 -11.31 -2.56
N ASN A 17 12.78 -11.64 -2.13
CA ASN A 17 13.11 -11.73 -0.70
C ASN A 17 13.07 -10.36 0.00
N PRO A 18 13.75 -9.32 -0.51
CA PRO A 18 13.62 -7.94 -0.03
C PRO A 18 12.18 -7.41 -0.03
N GLN A 19 11.41 -7.66 -1.11
CA GLN A 19 10.02 -7.22 -1.20
C GLN A 19 9.15 -7.89 -0.13
N ASN A 20 9.34 -9.19 0.14
CA ASN A 20 8.64 -9.90 1.21
C ASN A 20 8.98 -9.36 2.61
N GLN A 21 10.24 -8.98 2.84
CA GLN A 21 10.65 -8.34 4.09
C GLN A 21 10.01 -6.97 4.25
N LEU A 22 10.01 -6.14 3.19
CA LEU A 22 9.30 -4.86 3.17
C LEU A 22 7.81 -5.04 3.46
N TYR A 23 7.18 -6.00 2.79
CA TYR A 23 5.77 -6.32 3.03
C TYR A 23 5.54 -6.66 4.51
N SER A 24 6.33 -7.57 5.07
CA SER A 24 6.19 -8.02 6.46
C SER A 24 6.35 -6.89 7.47
N LEU A 25 7.25 -5.93 7.21
CA LEU A 25 7.50 -4.78 8.09
C LEU A 25 6.32 -3.80 8.13
N PHE A 26 5.66 -3.56 7.00
CA PHE A 26 4.66 -2.50 6.89
C PHE A 26 3.21 -3.02 6.86
N ALA A 27 2.99 -4.28 6.48
CA ALA A 27 1.64 -4.80 6.23
C ALA A 27 0.75 -4.76 7.47
N SER A 28 1.26 -5.16 8.63
CA SER A 28 0.49 -5.17 9.89
C SER A 28 0.02 -3.76 10.27
N HIS A 29 0.89 -2.75 10.18
CA HIS A 29 0.55 -1.37 10.50
C HIS A 29 -0.40 -0.76 9.46
N MET A 30 -0.22 -1.07 8.18
CA MET A 30 -1.04 -0.55 7.10
C MET A 30 -2.42 -1.23 7.02
N PHE A 31 -2.55 -2.47 7.49
CA PHE A 31 -3.84 -3.17 7.56
C PHE A 31 -4.89 -2.39 8.38
N PHE A 32 -4.50 -1.76 9.49
CA PHE A 32 -5.39 -0.90 10.28
C PHE A 32 -5.91 0.33 9.51
N VAL A 33 -5.15 0.83 8.53
CA VAL A 33 -5.63 1.89 7.64
C VAL A 33 -6.77 1.35 6.78
N TYR A 34 -6.61 0.17 6.19
CA TYR A 34 -7.62 -0.41 5.31
C TYR A 34 -8.89 -0.87 6.02
N LEU A 35 -8.80 -1.33 7.27
CA LEU A 35 -9.99 -1.64 8.06
C LEU A 35 -10.96 -0.45 8.16
N ARG A 36 -10.45 0.80 8.17
CA ARG A 36 -11.31 2.00 8.18
C ARG A 36 -12.05 2.26 6.86
N TYR A 37 -11.59 1.67 5.77
CA TYR A 37 -12.13 1.87 4.42
C TYR A 37 -12.80 0.62 3.85
N SER A 38 -12.87 -0.48 4.63
CA SER A 38 -13.37 -1.79 4.20
C SER A 38 -14.59 -2.22 5.00
N LYS A 39 -15.49 -3.00 4.39
CA LYS A 39 -16.68 -3.53 5.07
C LYS A 39 -16.37 -4.76 5.92
N ASN A 40 -15.34 -5.52 5.55
CA ASN A 40 -14.92 -6.73 6.21
C ASN A 40 -13.40 -6.94 6.08
N LYS A 41 -12.90 -8.02 6.68
CA LYS A 41 -11.48 -8.36 6.70
C LYS A 41 -10.94 -8.68 5.30
N ASP A 42 -11.68 -9.48 4.54
CA ASP A 42 -11.26 -9.93 3.20
C ASP A 42 -11.08 -8.74 2.25
N GLU A 43 -11.99 -7.77 2.29
CA GLU A 43 -11.86 -6.53 1.52
C GLU A 43 -10.63 -5.73 1.96
N ALA A 44 -10.34 -5.67 3.27
CA ALA A 44 -9.15 -4.98 3.75
C ALA A 44 -7.86 -5.67 3.28
N GLU A 45 -7.85 -7.00 3.19
CA GLU A 45 -6.74 -7.78 2.65
C GLU A 45 -6.56 -7.52 1.14
N ASP A 46 -7.64 -7.46 0.37
CA ASP A 46 -7.59 -7.14 -1.07
C ASP A 46 -7.01 -5.73 -1.31
N ILE A 47 -7.48 -4.73 -0.57
CA ILE A 47 -6.99 -3.36 -0.72
C ILE A 47 -5.53 -3.25 -0.23
N LEU A 48 -5.16 -3.99 0.81
CA LEU A 48 -3.77 -4.08 1.28
C LEU A 48 -2.86 -4.63 0.18
N GLN A 49 -3.26 -5.72 -0.48
CA GLN A 49 -2.49 -6.29 -1.59
C GLN A 49 -2.37 -5.30 -2.75
N GLU A 50 -3.49 -4.70 -3.20
CA GLU A 50 -3.49 -3.68 -4.26
C GLU A 50 -2.59 -2.48 -3.89
N GLY A 51 -2.59 -2.07 -2.62
CA GLY A 51 -1.71 -1.05 -2.07
C GLY A 51 -0.23 -1.38 -2.18
N PHE A 52 0.17 -2.59 -1.75
CA PHE A 52 1.57 -3.03 -1.84
C PHE A 52 2.05 -3.23 -3.27
N MET A 53 1.19 -3.71 -4.17
CA MET A 53 1.52 -3.76 -5.59
C MET A 53 1.87 -2.37 -6.15
N ASN A 54 1.12 -1.34 -5.74
CA ASN A 54 1.44 0.04 -6.10
C ASN A 54 2.75 0.52 -5.45
N VAL A 55 3.01 0.16 -4.19
CA VAL A 55 4.27 0.49 -3.50
C VAL A 55 5.47 -0.04 -4.28
N PHE A 56 5.45 -1.32 -4.68
CA PHE A 56 6.53 -1.91 -5.46
C PHE A 56 6.64 -1.33 -6.87
N THR A 57 5.50 -1.09 -7.53
CA THR A 57 5.45 -0.44 -8.86
C THR A 57 6.10 0.95 -8.85
N PHE A 58 5.86 1.74 -7.80
CA PHE A 58 6.39 3.10 -7.69
C PHE A 58 7.68 3.19 -6.87
N LEU A 59 8.24 2.06 -6.42
CA LEU A 59 9.37 2.05 -5.49
C LEU A 59 10.60 2.78 -6.05
N GLN A 60 10.82 2.69 -7.37
CA GLN A 60 11.90 3.40 -8.05
C GLN A 60 11.76 4.93 -8.01
N GLN A 61 10.56 5.46 -7.74
CA GLN A 61 10.29 6.88 -7.63
C GLN A 61 10.57 7.43 -6.23
N TYR A 62 10.84 6.56 -5.24
CA TYR A 62 11.24 7.01 -3.92
C TYR A 62 12.66 7.59 -3.99
N ASN A 63 12.78 8.91 -3.80
CA ASN A 63 14.02 9.65 -3.91
C ASN A 63 14.85 9.66 -2.61
N PHE A 64 14.51 8.81 -1.63
CA PHE A 64 15.15 8.76 -0.31
C PHE A 64 15.06 10.07 0.50
N GLU A 65 14.12 10.95 0.16
CA GLU A 65 13.83 12.15 0.95
C GLU A 65 12.68 11.88 1.92
N GLY A 66 12.87 12.27 3.18
CA GLY A 66 11.91 12.06 4.25
C GLY A 66 11.73 10.58 4.64
N SER A 67 10.65 10.29 5.38
CA SER A 67 10.39 8.95 5.90
C SER A 67 9.82 8.03 4.82
N PHE A 68 10.47 6.88 4.61
CA PHE A 68 9.96 5.82 3.74
C PHE A 68 8.57 5.31 4.19
N GLU A 69 8.33 5.22 5.51
CA GLU A 69 7.00 4.88 6.04
C GLU A 69 5.96 5.93 5.63
N GLY A 70 6.32 7.21 5.69
CA GLY A 70 5.45 8.31 5.25
C GLY A 70 5.11 8.21 3.77
N TRP A 71 6.09 7.85 2.94
CA TRP A 71 5.91 7.63 1.51
C TRP A 71 4.98 6.44 1.21
N ILE A 72 5.21 5.29 1.87
CA ILE A 72 4.29 4.13 1.79
C ILE A 72 2.88 4.53 2.20
N ARG A 73 2.72 5.20 3.35
CA ARG A 73 1.41 5.61 3.87
C ARG A 73 0.66 6.48 2.86
N LYS A 74 1.35 7.38 2.15
CA LYS A 74 0.76 8.21 1.09
C LYS A 74 0.18 7.34 -0.04
N ILE A 75 0.93 6.35 -0.52
CA ILE A 75 0.47 5.41 -1.56
C ILE A 75 -0.74 4.61 -1.05
N MET A 76 -0.64 4.05 0.16
CA MET A 76 -1.70 3.21 0.75
C MET A 76 -3.01 3.97 0.92
N VAL A 77 -2.98 5.19 1.45
CA VAL A 77 -4.17 6.05 1.63
C VAL A 77 -4.78 6.43 0.29
N ASN A 78 -3.97 6.75 -0.71
CA ASN A 78 -4.45 7.04 -2.07
C ASN A 78 -5.15 5.83 -2.69
N CYS A 79 -4.62 4.62 -2.50
CA CYS A 79 -5.24 3.38 -2.95
C CYS A 79 -6.60 3.14 -2.26
N ALA A 80 -6.63 3.22 -0.91
CA ALA A 80 -7.87 3.07 -0.13
C ALA A 80 -8.95 4.08 -0.57
N TRP A 81 -8.55 5.34 -0.72
CA TRP A 81 -9.44 6.42 -1.13
C TRP A 81 -10.03 6.21 -2.53
N LYS A 82 -9.20 5.79 -3.50
CA LYS A 82 -9.64 5.46 -4.86
C LYS A 82 -10.67 4.33 -4.84
N LYS A 83 -10.42 3.28 -4.05
CA LYS A 83 -11.36 2.15 -3.90
C LYS A 83 -12.68 2.60 -3.28
N TYR A 84 -12.60 3.35 -2.18
CA TYR A 84 -13.77 3.88 -1.47
C TYR A 84 -14.67 4.74 -2.39
N ARG A 85 -14.06 5.66 -3.16
CA ARG A 85 -14.79 6.48 -4.13
C ARG A 85 -15.43 5.66 -5.24
N SER A 86 -14.72 4.66 -5.77
CA SER A 86 -15.27 3.78 -6.81
C SER A 86 -16.49 3.01 -6.30
N LYS A 87 -16.48 2.55 -5.04
CA LYS A 87 -17.62 1.87 -4.42
C LYS A 87 -18.83 2.77 -4.24
N LYS A 88 -18.63 4.02 -3.79
CA LYS A 88 -19.72 5.00 -3.69
C LYS A 88 -20.39 5.25 -5.05
N ARG A 89 -19.61 5.33 -6.12
CA ARG A 89 -20.14 5.49 -7.47
C ARG A 89 -20.97 4.28 -7.92
N LEU A 90 -20.57 3.06 -7.55
CA LEU A 90 -21.32 1.84 -7.88
C LEU A 90 -22.68 1.80 -7.17
N HIS A 91 -22.73 2.23 -5.90
CA HIS A 91 -23.99 2.32 -5.15
C HIS A 91 -24.93 3.43 -5.66
N ALA A 92 -24.39 4.50 -6.26
CA ALA A 92 -25.20 5.61 -6.77
C ALA A 92 -25.99 5.30 -8.06
N VAL A 93 -25.79 4.14 -8.69
CA VAL A 93 -26.44 3.74 -9.95
C VAL A 93 -27.58 2.72 -9.71
N VAL A 94 -27.85 2.33 -8.46
CA VAL A 94 -28.87 1.32 -8.12
C VAL A 94 -30.24 1.92 -7.75
N ASP A 95 -30.41 3.24 -7.88
CA ASP A 95 -31.72 3.88 -7.74
C ASP A 95 -32.20 4.40 -9.11
N ILE A 96 -33.06 3.61 -9.79
CA ILE A 96 -34.21 3.98 -10.65
C ILE A 96 -35.01 2.70 -10.95
#